data_AF-A0A925FMR0-F1
#
_entry.id   AF-A0A925FMR0-F1
#
_cell.length_a   1.000
_cell.length_b   1.000
_cell.length_c   1.000
_cell.angle_alpha   90.00
_cell.angle_beta   90.00
_cell.angle_gamma   90.00
#
_symmetry.space_group_name_H-M   'P 1'
#
loop_
_entity.id
_entity.type
_entity.pdbx_description
1 polymer ?
#
loop_
_entity_poly.entity_id
_entity_poly.type
_entity_poly.pdbx_seq_one_letter_code
_entity_poly.pdbx_strand_id
1 'polypeptide(L)'
;MFSDNFRRGEGKGNGKKGSKAVSKMADIGWKAFQAVNKSLPESEAITPKWAAEPLLKSYERTAPPLGFPRETDSLCPTCVKQVREGVINKSIPLEILMNSHP
;
A
#
# COMPACT_ATOMS: atom_id res chain seq x y z
N MET A 1 -7.39 18.27 -5.49
CA MET A 1 -7.46 18.79 -6.87
C MET A 1 -6.06 19.24 -7.25
N PHE A 2 -5.21 18.31 -7.69
CA PHE A 2 -3.82 18.60 -8.07
C PHE A 2 -3.81 18.94 -9.55
N SER A 3 -3.42 20.17 -9.88
CA SER A 3 -3.31 20.66 -11.25
C SER A 3 -2.00 20.17 -11.87
N ASP A 4 -2.11 19.21 -12.78
CA ASP A 4 -1.00 18.71 -13.60
C ASP A 4 -0.53 19.79 -14.60
N ASN A 5 0.31 20.72 -14.13
CA ASN A 5 1.02 21.67 -14.98
C ASN A 5 2.36 21.12 -15.53
N PHE A 6 2.51 19.79 -15.60
CA PHE A 6 3.74 19.16 -16.10
C PHE A 6 3.86 19.11 -17.63
N ARG A 7 2.89 19.64 -18.39
CA ARG A 7 2.99 19.75 -19.86
C ARG A 7 3.66 21.06 -20.30
N ARG A 8 4.85 21.32 -19.76
CA ARG A 8 5.68 22.46 -20.19
C ARG A 8 6.50 22.06 -21.42
N GLY A 9 5.99 22.37 -22.62
CA GLY A 9 6.84 22.50 -23.80
C GLY A 9 6.60 21.58 -25.00
N GLU A 10 5.44 20.92 -25.15
CA GLU A 10 5.08 20.27 -26.42
C GLU A 10 4.66 21.31 -27.48
N GLY A 11 5.53 22.28 -27.73
CA GLY A 11 5.40 23.21 -28.84
C GLY A 11 5.67 22.48 -30.15
N LYS A 12 4.63 22.34 -30.97
CA LYS A 12 4.61 22.11 -32.43
C LYS A 12 5.97 21.74 -33.06
N GLY A 13 6.50 20.57 -32.73
CA GLY A 13 7.57 19.92 -33.49
C GLY A 13 6.93 19.05 -34.55
N ASN A 14 7.34 19.19 -35.82
CA ASN A 14 6.89 18.37 -36.93
C ASN A 14 7.09 16.88 -36.55
N GLY A 15 5.99 16.20 -36.20
CA GLY A 15 6.02 14.98 -35.41
C GLY A 15 6.81 13.88 -36.12
N LYS A 16 8.00 13.57 -35.61
CA LYS A 16 8.80 12.44 -36.10
C LYS A 16 7.93 11.19 -35.95
N LYS A 17 7.42 10.64 -37.06
CA LYS A 17 6.56 9.44 -37.10
C LYS A 17 7.15 8.26 -36.30
N GLY A 18 8.47 8.23 -36.14
CA GLY A 18 9.20 7.29 -35.30
C GLY A 18 8.83 7.33 -33.81
N SER A 19 8.66 8.50 -33.18
CA SER A 19 8.31 8.54 -31.74
C SER A 19 6.91 8.01 -31.50
N LYS A 20 5.94 8.37 -32.34
CA LYS A 20 4.57 7.84 -32.27
C LYS A 20 4.53 6.33 -32.53
N ALA A 21 5.34 5.82 -33.45
CA ALA A 21 5.43 4.38 -33.72
C ALA A 21 5.99 3.60 -32.53
N VAL A 22 7.08 4.09 -31.93
CA VAL A 22 7.69 3.49 -30.74
C VAL A 22 6.72 3.52 -29.55
N SER A 23 6.06 4.65 -29.30
CA SER A 23 5.06 4.73 -28.22
C SER A 23 3.90 3.75 -28.41
N LYS A 24 3.42 3.56 -29.65
CA LYS A 24 2.37 2.57 -29.94
C LYS A 24 2.83 1.14 -29.71
N MET A 25 4.04 0.81 -30.12
CA MET A 25 4.61 -0.52 -29.86
C MET A 25 4.75 -0.80 -28.36
N ALA A 26 5.20 0.19 -27.59
CA ALA A 26 5.28 0.09 -26.14
C ALA A 26 3.89 -0.12 -25.48
N ASP A 27 2.87 0.63 -25.91
CA ASP A 27 1.50 0.48 -25.39
C ASP A 27 0.92 -0.92 -25.68
N ILE A 28 1.13 -1.44 -26.89
CA ILE A 28 0.72 -2.81 -27.25
C ILE A 28 1.45 -3.84 -26.38
N GLY A 29 2.77 -3.71 -26.23
CA GLY A 29 3.56 -4.58 -25.37
C GLY A 29 3.08 -4.58 -23.92
N TRP A 30 2.77 -3.40 -23.38
CA TRP A 30 2.24 -3.25 -22.01
C TRP A 30 0.88 -3.92 -21.83
N LYS A 31 -0.03 -3.76 -22.80
CA LYS A 31 -1.35 -4.41 -22.77
C LYS A 31 -1.25 -5.94 -22.86
N ALA A 32 -0.37 -6.46 -23.71
CA ALA A 32 -0.11 -7.89 -23.81
C ALA A 32 0.45 -8.43 -22.48
N PHE A 33 1.42 -7.74 -21.90
CA PHE A 33 1.98 -8.09 -20.58
C PHE A 33 0.91 -8.11 -19.49
N GLN A 34 0.06 -7.08 -19.41
CA GLN A 34 -1.03 -7.04 -18.43
C GLN A 34 -2.06 -8.15 -18.64
N ALA A 35 -2.39 -8.50 -19.89
CA ALA A 35 -3.31 -9.59 -20.19
C ALA A 35 -2.78 -10.92 -19.65
N VAL A 36 -1.49 -11.22 -19.87
CA VAL A 36 -0.83 -12.40 -19.30
C VAL A 36 -0.82 -12.35 -17.78
N ASN A 37 -0.43 -11.21 -17.19
CA ASN A 37 -0.35 -11.06 -15.74
C ASN A 37 -1.71 -11.25 -15.03
N LYS A 38 -2.82 -10.91 -15.70
CA LYS A 38 -4.19 -11.11 -15.18
C LYS A 38 -4.71 -12.54 -15.35
N SER A 39 -4.21 -13.27 -16.36
CA SER A 39 -4.63 -14.65 -16.63
C SER A 39 -3.93 -15.68 -15.74
N LEU A 40 -2.75 -15.35 -15.22
CA LEU A 40 -2.03 -16.21 -14.28
C LEU A 40 -2.63 -16.09 -12.87
N PRO A 41 -2.70 -17.19 -12.10
CA PRO A 41 -3.12 -17.13 -10.71
C PRO A 41 -2.11 -16.28 -9.92
N GLU A 42 -2.62 -15.46 -9.01
CA GLU A 42 -1.76 -14.62 -8.20
C GLU A 42 -0.91 -15.45 -7.24
N SER A 43 0.35 -15.05 -7.05
CA SER A 43 1.25 -15.69 -6.10
C SER A 43 0.82 -15.46 -4.65
N GLU A 44 1.32 -16.33 -3.76
CA GLU A 44 1.24 -16.10 -2.32
C GLU A 44 1.96 -14.81 -1.93
N ALA A 45 1.47 -14.19 -0.85
CA ALA A 45 2.07 -12.98 -0.31
C ALA A 45 3.33 -13.29 0.50
N ILE A 46 4.26 -12.32 0.55
CA ILE A 46 5.53 -12.48 1.25
C ILE A 46 5.29 -12.49 2.78
N THR A 47 5.82 -13.51 3.46
CA THR A 47 5.82 -13.69 4.92
C THR A 47 7.20 -13.39 5.51
N PRO A 48 7.51 -12.13 5.87
CA PRO A 48 8.79 -11.82 6.49
C PRO A 48 8.87 -12.37 7.93
N LYS A 49 10.07 -12.71 8.42
CA LYS A 49 10.29 -13.30 9.75
C LYS A 49 9.76 -12.48 10.93
N TRP A 50 9.56 -11.16 10.75
CA TRP A 50 9.10 -10.25 11.79
C TRP A 50 7.57 -10.11 11.84
N ALA A 51 6.85 -10.59 10.83
CA ALA A 51 5.39 -10.55 10.79
C ALA A 51 4.82 -11.94 11.14
N ALA A 52 3.76 -11.95 11.94
CA ALA A 52 3.05 -13.18 12.28
C ALA A 52 2.28 -13.75 11.07
N GLU A 53 1.89 -12.90 10.12
CA GLU A 53 1.05 -13.24 8.97
C GLU A 53 1.63 -12.68 7.65
N PRO A 54 1.23 -13.22 6.49
CA PRO A 54 1.61 -12.69 5.18
C PRO A 54 1.21 -11.22 5.02
N LEU A 55 2.06 -10.44 4.36
CA LEU A 55 1.73 -9.04 4.08
C LEU A 55 0.54 -8.95 3.13
N LEU A 56 -0.50 -8.22 3.53
CA LEU A 56 -1.68 -7.97 2.69
C LEU A 56 -1.29 -7.41 1.32
N LYS A 57 -1.93 -7.91 0.26
CA LYS A 57 -1.79 -7.39 -1.10
C LYS A 57 -2.40 -6.00 -1.21
N SER A 58 -2.02 -5.25 -2.24
CA SER A 58 -2.45 -3.84 -2.38
C SER A 58 -3.96 -3.65 -2.38
N TYR A 59 -4.71 -4.60 -2.93
CA TYR A 59 -6.18 -4.57 -2.98
C TYR A 59 -6.85 -5.09 -1.70
N GLU A 60 -6.11 -5.81 -0.84
CA GLU A 60 -6.59 -6.29 0.47
C GLU A 60 -6.40 -5.24 1.57
N ARG A 61 -5.57 -4.22 1.31
CA ARG A 61 -5.32 -3.13 2.24
C ARG A 61 -6.57 -2.26 2.38
N THR A 62 -7.11 -2.22 3.58
CA THR A 62 -8.21 -1.32 3.94
C THR A 62 -7.66 -0.07 4.60
N ALA A 63 -8.29 1.07 4.32
CA ALA A 63 -8.06 2.27 5.12
C ALA A 63 -8.88 2.12 6.41
N PRO A 64 -8.29 2.37 7.59
CA PRO A 64 -9.07 2.43 8.82
C PRO A 64 -10.16 3.51 8.66
N PRO A 65 -11.36 3.32 9.24
CA PRO A 65 -12.43 4.29 9.12
C PRO A 65 -11.95 5.64 9.67
N LEU A 66 -11.85 6.64 8.79
CA LEU A 66 -11.41 7.99 9.16
C LEU A 66 -12.52 8.80 9.86
N GLY A 67 -13.58 8.12 10.33
CA GLY A 67 -14.79 8.71 10.91
C GLY A 67 -14.53 9.53 12.17
N PHE A 68 -15.50 10.38 12.52
CA PHE A 68 -15.51 11.20 13.72
C PHE A 68 -16.70 10.81 14.60
N PRO A 69 -16.54 10.63 15.92
CA PRO A 69 -15.30 10.71 16.68
C PRO A 69 -14.41 9.49 16.43
N ARG A 70 -13.08 9.69 16.36
CA ARG A 70 -12.15 8.57 16.41
C ARG A 70 -12.02 8.14 17.86
N GLU A 71 -12.40 6.91 18.17
CA GLU A 71 -11.91 6.25 19.37
C GLU A 71 -10.47 5.84 19.10
N THR A 72 -9.56 6.76 19.41
CA THR A 72 -8.16 6.40 19.60
C THR A 72 -8.02 6.02 21.05
N ASP A 73 -7.47 4.83 21.34
CA ASP A 73 -6.86 4.58 22.64
C ASP A 73 -5.76 5.63 22.82
N SER A 74 -6.11 6.75 23.46
CA SER A 74 -5.18 7.84 23.76
C SER A 74 -4.34 7.41 24.96
N LEU A 75 -3.65 6.30 24.81
CA LEU A 75 -2.65 5.85 25.75
C LEU A 75 -1.57 6.92 25.83
N CYS A 76 -1.34 7.41 27.04
CA CYS A 76 -0.27 8.36 27.29
C CYS A 76 1.06 7.79 26.76
N PRO A 77 2.00 8.60 26.23
CA PRO A 77 3.25 8.09 25.66
C PRO A 77 4.05 7.19 26.60
N THR A 78 3.90 7.37 27.91
CA THR A 78 4.48 6.51 28.96
C THR A 78 3.72 5.18 29.11
N CYS A 79 2.39 5.22 29.09
CA CYS A 79 1.49 4.09 29.21
C CYS A 79 1.74 3.09 28.07
N VAL A 80 1.86 3.60 26.83
CA VAL A 80 2.20 2.78 25.65
C VAL A 80 3.51 2.02 25.85
N LYS A 81 4.54 2.67 26.42
CA LYS A 81 5.84 2.03 26.65
C LYS A 81 5.73 0.92 27.69
N GLN A 82 5.08 1.19 28.81
CA GLN A 82 4.89 0.20 29.89
C GLN A 82 4.13 -1.03 29.42
N VAL A 83 3.02 -0.84 28.69
CA VAL A 83 2.24 -1.98 28.19
C VAL A 83 3.02 -2.76 27.15
N ARG A 84 3.75 -2.10 26.24
CA ARG A 84 4.62 -2.78 25.26
C ARG A 84 5.72 -3.58 25.93
N GLU A 85 6.37 -3.02 26.95
CA GLU A 85 7.37 -3.75 27.74
C GLU A 85 6.76 -4.97 28.43
N GLY A 86 5.55 -4.86 28.98
CA GLY A 86 4.82 -5.99 29.58
C GLY A 86 4.54 -7.12 28.58
N VAL A 87 4.14 -6.78 27.35
CA VAL A 87 3.93 -7.76 26.28
C VAL A 87 5.25 -8.43 25.87
N ILE A 88 6.32 -7.65 25.69
CA ILE A 88 7.65 -8.18 25.35
C ILE A 88 8.15 -9.14 26.44
N ASN A 89 7.92 -8.80 27.71
CA ASN A 89 8.30 -9.61 28.86
C ASN A 89 7.34 -10.78 29.13
N LYS A 90 6.28 -10.95 28.33
CA LYS A 90 5.22 -11.96 28.49
C LYS A 90 4.44 -11.86 29.81
N SER A 91 4.46 -10.71 30.49
CA SER A 91 3.61 -10.48 31.67
C SER A 91 2.19 -10.08 31.29
N ILE A 92 2.02 -9.53 30.09
CA ILE A 92 0.72 -9.14 29.51
C ILE A 92 0.51 -9.92 28.20
N PRO A 93 -0.60 -10.67 28.04
CA PRO A 93 -0.92 -11.33 26.78
C PRO A 93 -1.18 -10.32 25.65
N LEU A 94 -0.68 -10.60 24.43
CA LEU A 94 -0.83 -9.71 23.26
C LEU A 94 -2.30 -9.51 22.89
N GLU A 95 -3.12 -10.52 23.14
CA GLU A 95 -4.55 -10.55 22.83
C GLU A 95 -5.32 -9.42 23.53
N ILE A 96 -4.80 -8.93 24.67
CA ILE A 96 -5.39 -7.78 25.38
C ILE A 96 -5.31 -6.52 24.53
N LEU A 97 -4.21 -6.28 23.82
CA LEU A 97 -4.07 -5.11 22.94
C LEU A 97 -4.90 -5.23 21.65
N MET A 98 -5.24 -6.46 21.26
CA MET A 98 -5.98 -6.71 20.01
C MET A 98 -7.50 -6.63 20.21
N ASN A 99 -7.99 -7.04 21.38
CA ASN A 99 -9.42 -7.22 21.64
C ASN A 99 -9.99 -6.32 22.74
N SER A 100 -9.11 -5.72 23.54
CA SER A 100 -9.49 -4.80 24.61
C SER A 100 -8.81 -3.46 24.33
N HIS A 101 -9.52 -2.39 24.68
CA HIS A 101 -9.05 -1.01 24.65
C HIS A 101 -8.71 -0.59 26.10
N PRO A 102 -7.62 -1.12 26.72
CA PRO A 102 -7.27 -0.88 28.12
C PRO A 102 -6.66 0.50 28.36
#